data_AF-A0A094PYP3-F1
#
_entry.id   AF-A0A094PYP3-F1
#
_cell.length_a   1.000
_cell.length_b   1.000
_cell.length_c   1.000
_cell.angle_alpha   90.00
_cell.angle_beta   90.00
_cell.angle_gamma   90.00
#
_symmetry.space_group_name_H-M   'P 1'
#
loop_
_entity.id
_entity.type
_entity.pdbx_description
1 polymer ?
#
loop_
_entity_poly.entity_id
_entity_poly.type
_entity_poly.pdbx_seq_one_letter_code
_entity_poly.pdbx_strand_id
1 'polypeptide(L)'
;MKRRDRGSSLIEVVIAVALMGVVISGVFGAMWSAIHLSKFSDDQAKVEAVLGSAADRLANYAYIPCPTNNSNGGYLPIIQAAAGTVDWPSSTGTWLETNALSVNECNETASLTTARTLQRIKITVTSPSGYAKSLEVVKSNVFPRSIS
;
A
#
# COMPACT_ATOMS: atom_id res chain seq x y z
N MET A 1 -13.05 16.43 72.59
CA MET A 1 -13.59 16.24 71.22
C MET A 1 -13.07 14.92 70.67
N LYS A 2 -13.89 13.86 70.65
CA LYS A 2 -13.48 12.53 70.20
C LYS A 2 -13.92 12.35 68.75
N ARG A 3 -12.98 12.42 67.80
CA ARG A 3 -13.24 12.07 66.39
C ARG A 3 -13.76 10.64 66.36
N ARG A 4 -14.94 10.43 65.78
CA ARG A 4 -15.37 9.10 65.35
C ARG A 4 -14.60 8.82 64.08
N ASP A 5 -13.53 8.03 64.20
CA ASP A 5 -12.99 7.33 63.03
C ASP A 5 -14.07 6.34 62.59
N ARG A 6 -14.82 6.72 61.54
CA ARG A 6 -15.77 5.81 60.89
C ARG A 6 -14.92 4.75 60.19
N GLY A 7 -14.92 3.53 60.73
CA GLY A 7 -14.36 2.37 60.05
C GLY A 7 -15.05 2.19 58.69
N SER A 8 -14.25 1.91 57.66
CA SER A 8 -14.73 1.69 56.29
C SER A 8 -15.86 0.66 56.29
N SER A 9 -17.01 1.03 55.73
CA SER A 9 -18.15 0.12 55.65
C SER A 9 -17.96 -0.86 54.49
N LEU A 10 -18.39 -2.12 54.64
CA LEU A 10 -18.28 -3.14 53.58
C LEU A 10 -18.86 -2.66 52.24
N ILE A 11 -19.95 -1.89 52.27
CA ILE A 11 -20.59 -1.36 51.07
C ILE A 11 -19.71 -0.32 50.34
N GLU A 12 -18.96 0.50 51.07
CA GLU A 12 -18.05 1.50 50.49
C GLU A 12 -16.87 0.83 49.79
N VAL A 13 -16.34 -0.26 50.37
CA VAL A 13 -15.29 -1.07 49.73
C VAL A 13 -15.81 -1.74 48.46
N VAL A 14 -17.03 -2.30 48.49
CA VAL A 14 -17.64 -2.94 47.31
C VAL A 14 -17.87 -1.93 46.19
N ILE A 15 -18.36 -0.73 46.49
CA ILE A 15 -18.53 0.33 45.49
C ILE A 15 -17.18 0.76 44.92
N ALA A 16 -16.17 0.94 45.76
CA ALA A 16 -14.82 1.32 45.30
C ALA A 16 -14.21 0.28 44.36
N VAL A 17 -14.33 -1.02 44.70
CA VAL A 17 -13.84 -2.11 43.84
C VAL A 17 -14.63 -2.19 42.53
N ALA A 18 -15.96 -2.01 42.57
CA ALA A 18 -16.78 -2.00 41.38
C ALA A 18 -16.39 -0.85 40.44
N LEU A 19 -16.19 0.37 40.97
CA LEU A 19 -15.77 1.53 40.19
C LEU A 19 -14.37 1.34 39.59
N MET A 20 -13.41 0.84 40.37
CA MET A 20 -12.08 0.47 39.86
C MET A 20 -12.18 -0.56 38.73
N GLY A 21 -13.04 -1.57 38.87
CA GLY A 21 -13.27 -2.59 37.86
C GLY A 21 -13.75 -2.02 36.54
N VAL A 22 -14.75 -1.13 36.57
CA VAL A 22 -15.27 -0.48 35.35
C VAL A 22 -14.18 0.35 34.64
N VAL A 23 -13.38 1.10 35.41
CA VAL A 23 -12.27 1.89 34.85
C VAL A 23 -11.24 0.98 34.17
N ILE A 24 -10.82 -0.09 34.85
CA ILE A 24 -9.82 -1.03 34.35
C ILE A 24 -10.32 -1.72 33.06
N SER A 25 -11.58 -2.17 33.03
CA SER A 25 -12.17 -2.78 31.84
C SER A 25 -12.18 -1.82 30.64
N GLY A 26 -12.46 -0.53 30.86
CA GLY A 26 -12.39 0.49 29.81
C GLY A 26 -10.98 0.64 29.23
N VAL A 27 -9.95 0.64 30.08
CA VAL A 27 -8.54 0.76 29.66
C VAL A 27 -8.10 -0.46 28.83
N PHE A 28 -8.44 -1.67 29.27
CA PHE A 28 -8.10 -2.89 28.52
C PHE A 28 -8.78 -2.94 27.16
N GLY A 29 -10.06 -2.52 27.08
CA GLY A 29 -10.76 -2.41 25.80
C GLY A 29 -10.06 -1.44 24.84
N ALA A 30 -9.70 -0.25 25.32
CA ALA A 30 -8.99 0.74 24.52
C ALA A 30 -7.61 0.25 24.04
N MET A 31 -6.86 -0.43 24.91
CA MET A 31 -5.54 -0.97 24.55
C MET A 31 -5.64 -2.02 23.45
N TRP A 32 -6.69 -2.85 23.47
CA TRP A 32 -6.91 -3.86 22.45
C TRP A 32 -7.20 -3.25 21.07
N SER A 33 -8.03 -2.20 21.04
CA SER A 33 -8.28 -1.42 19.82
C SER A 33 -7.01 -0.76 19.31
N ALA A 34 -6.18 -0.19 20.19
CA ALA A 34 -4.92 0.43 19.81
C ALA A 34 -3.95 -0.56 19.15
N ILE A 35 -3.81 -1.79 19.69
CA ILE A 35 -2.94 -2.83 19.12
C ILE A 35 -3.40 -3.22 17.70
N HIS A 36 -4.71 -3.34 17.49
CA HIS A 36 -5.23 -3.65 16.17
C HIS A 36 -5.01 -2.51 15.17
N LEU A 37 -5.21 -1.26 15.61
CA LEU A 37 -4.96 -0.08 14.80
C LEU A 37 -3.47 0.07 14.44
N SER A 38 -2.55 -0.26 15.35
CA SER A 38 -1.10 -0.26 15.07
C SER A 38 -0.74 -1.17 13.90
N LYS A 39 -1.23 -2.41 13.89
CA LYS A 39 -0.93 -3.36 12.81
C LYS A 39 -1.43 -2.89 11.45
N PHE A 40 -2.64 -2.31 11.42
CA PHE A 40 -3.19 -1.76 10.19
C PHE A 40 -2.38 -0.56 9.68
N SER A 41 -1.95 0.33 10.58
CA SER A 41 -1.09 1.47 10.23
C SER A 41 0.26 1.02 9.68
N ASP A 42 0.88 0.00 10.28
CA ASP A 42 2.16 -0.54 9.80
C ASP A 42 2.03 -1.17 8.41
N ASP A 43 0.95 -1.91 8.18
CA ASP A 43 0.66 -2.51 6.88
C ASP A 43 0.41 -1.44 5.81
N GLN A 44 -0.33 -0.38 6.14
CA GLN A 44 -0.55 0.74 5.25
C GLN A 44 0.76 1.45 4.89
N ALA A 45 1.63 1.70 5.88
CA ALA A 45 2.92 2.33 5.67
C ALA A 45 3.82 1.50 4.73
N LYS A 46 3.83 0.18 4.88
CA LYS A 46 4.57 -0.73 3.99
C LYS A 46 4.02 -0.70 2.57
N VAL A 47 2.69 -0.70 2.41
CA VAL A 47 2.05 -0.61 1.09
C VAL A 47 2.45 0.69 0.38
N GLU A 48 2.41 1.82 1.08
CA GLU A 48 2.80 3.12 0.52
C GLU A 48 4.29 3.18 0.17
N ALA A 49 5.16 2.59 0.99
CA ALA A 49 6.59 2.50 0.71
C ALA A 49 6.88 1.70 -0.57
N VAL A 50 6.24 0.53 -0.76
CA VAL A 50 6.39 -0.25 -1.99
C VAL A 50 5.85 0.51 -3.18
N LEU A 51 4.67 1.10 -3.05
CA LEU A 51 4.01 1.81 -4.13
C LEU A 51 4.84 3.02 -4.59
N GLY A 52 5.47 3.73 -3.65
CA GLY A 52 6.41 4.81 -3.94
C GLY A 52 7.68 4.33 -4.64
N SER A 53 8.34 3.30 -4.09
CA SER A 53 9.55 2.70 -4.70
C SER A 53 9.28 2.13 -6.09
N ALA A 54 8.13 1.50 -6.26
CA ALA A 54 7.61 0.99 -7.52
C ALA A 54 7.46 2.10 -8.56
N ALA A 55 6.80 3.20 -8.18
CA ALA A 55 6.59 4.34 -9.05
C ALA A 55 7.90 5.02 -9.45
N ASP A 56 8.84 5.18 -8.50
CA ASP A 56 10.14 5.79 -8.76
C ASP A 56 10.98 4.96 -9.76
N ARG A 57 11.05 3.65 -9.54
CA ARG A 57 11.72 2.72 -10.47
C ARG A 57 11.08 2.72 -11.85
N LEU A 58 9.74 2.78 -11.91
CA LEU A 58 9.01 2.87 -13.17
C LEU A 58 9.22 4.21 -13.88
N ALA A 59 9.30 5.30 -13.13
CA ALA A 59 9.58 6.64 -13.64
C ALA A 59 11.01 6.76 -14.22
N ASN A 60 11.98 6.03 -13.68
CA ASN A 60 13.37 6.02 -14.18
C ASN A 60 13.62 5.00 -15.32
N TYR A 61 12.72 4.03 -15.52
CA TYR A 61 12.95 3.00 -16.53
C TYR A 61 12.71 3.48 -17.97
N ALA A 62 13.28 2.80 -18.97
CA ALA A 62 13.02 3.14 -20.37
C ALA A 62 11.54 2.93 -20.73
N TYR A 63 11.01 3.78 -21.61
CA TYR A 63 9.69 3.59 -22.19
C TYR A 63 9.70 2.33 -23.06
N ILE A 64 8.83 1.37 -22.74
CA ILE A 64 8.61 0.17 -23.55
C ILE A 64 7.29 0.34 -24.30
N PRO A 65 7.28 0.40 -25.65
CA PRO A 65 6.06 0.61 -26.43
C PRO A 65 5.06 -0.55 -26.26
N CYS A 66 5.55 -1.79 -26.15
CA CYS A 66 4.73 -2.97 -25.97
C CYS A 66 5.29 -3.92 -24.91
N PRO A 67 4.93 -3.67 -23.64
CA PRO A 67 5.25 -4.58 -22.54
C PRO A 67 4.43 -5.87 -22.68
N THR A 68 5.08 -7.01 -22.51
CA THR A 68 4.39 -8.31 -22.44
C THR A 68 3.89 -8.52 -21.01
N ASN A 69 2.63 -8.93 -20.86
CA ASN A 69 2.03 -9.24 -19.54
C ASN A 69 2.55 -10.54 -18.90
N ASN A 70 3.67 -11.08 -19.39
CA ASN A 70 4.26 -12.32 -18.91
C ASN A 70 5.17 -12.02 -17.72
N SER A 71 5.25 -12.92 -16.73
CA SER A 71 6.00 -12.74 -15.47
C SER A 71 7.48 -12.30 -15.61
N ASN A 72 8.08 -12.46 -16.80
CA ASN A 72 9.48 -12.09 -17.07
C ASN A 72 9.62 -10.91 -18.06
N GLY A 73 8.53 -10.23 -18.40
CA GLY A 73 8.50 -9.22 -19.47
C GLY A 73 7.98 -7.86 -19.03
N GLY A 74 8.31 -6.82 -19.80
CA GLY A 74 7.79 -5.46 -19.62
C GLY A 74 8.23 -4.81 -18.31
N TYR A 75 7.28 -4.15 -17.63
CA TYR A 75 7.52 -3.41 -16.40
C TYR A 75 7.48 -4.30 -15.14
N LEU A 76 6.91 -5.51 -15.24
CA LEU A 76 6.74 -6.47 -14.13
C LEU A 76 7.99 -6.73 -13.27
N PRO A 77 9.17 -7.10 -13.82
CA PRO A 77 10.34 -7.45 -13.01
C PRO A 77 10.86 -6.28 -12.18
N ILE A 78 10.70 -5.05 -12.67
CA ILE A 78 11.21 -3.84 -12.00
C ILE A 78 10.37 -3.53 -10.77
N ILE A 79 9.06 -3.71 -10.92
CA ILE A 79 8.14 -3.39 -9.86
C ILE A 79 8.08 -4.54 -8.84
N GLN A 80 8.31 -5.78 -9.26
CA GLN A 80 8.61 -6.90 -8.36
C GLN A 80 9.90 -6.66 -7.55
N ALA A 81 10.94 -6.09 -8.17
CA ALA A 81 12.15 -5.72 -7.45
C ALA A 81 11.94 -4.58 -6.44
N ALA A 82 10.90 -3.74 -6.61
CA ALA A 82 10.49 -2.78 -5.57
C ALA A 82 9.89 -3.48 -4.34
N ALA A 83 9.10 -4.53 -4.54
CA ALA A 83 8.54 -5.35 -3.45
C ALA A 83 9.62 -6.06 -2.62
N GLY A 84 10.70 -6.51 -3.26
CA GLY A 84 11.86 -7.11 -2.57
C GLY A 84 12.63 -6.14 -1.65
N THR A 85 12.42 -4.82 -1.77
CA THR A 85 13.11 -3.82 -0.93
C THR A 85 12.55 -3.75 0.50
N VAL A 86 11.32 -4.23 0.71
CA VAL A 86 10.64 -4.23 2.02
C VAL A 86 10.41 -5.65 2.56
N ASP A 87 11.12 -6.64 2.01
CA ASP A 87 11.03 -8.07 2.37
C ASP A 87 9.61 -8.64 2.28
N TRP A 88 8.91 -8.32 1.19
CA TRP A 88 7.50 -8.66 1.01
C TRP A 88 7.34 -9.59 -0.21
N PRO A 89 6.46 -10.62 -0.17
CA PRO A 89 6.45 -11.63 -1.20
C PRO A 89 5.99 -11.05 -2.54
N SER A 90 6.69 -11.42 -3.59
CA SER A 90 6.48 -10.95 -4.96
C SER A 90 5.09 -11.24 -5.54
N SER A 91 4.28 -12.07 -4.88
CA SER A 91 2.91 -12.46 -5.29
C SER A 91 1.84 -11.39 -5.02
N THR A 92 2.22 -10.28 -4.39
CA THR A 92 1.30 -9.27 -3.88
C THR A 92 0.94 -8.17 -4.89
N GLY A 93 1.69 -8.06 -5.98
CA GLY A 93 1.47 -7.05 -7.01
C GLY A 93 0.64 -7.58 -8.18
N THR A 94 -0.49 -6.93 -8.50
CA THR A 94 -1.12 -7.08 -9.81
C THR A 94 -0.95 -5.79 -10.60
N TRP A 95 -0.45 -5.94 -11.82
CA TRP A 95 -0.01 -4.84 -12.67
C TRP A 95 -0.98 -4.83 -13.85
N LEU A 96 -1.82 -3.80 -13.90
CA LEU A 96 -2.81 -3.67 -14.94
C LEU A 96 -2.41 -2.48 -15.81
N GLU A 97 -2.24 -2.70 -17.09
CA GLU A 97 -2.02 -1.61 -18.03
C GLU A 97 -3.36 -1.10 -18.53
N THR A 98 -3.51 0.21 -18.58
CA THR A 98 -4.63 0.84 -19.28
C THR A 98 -4.08 1.87 -20.26
N ASN A 99 -3.29 1.36 -21.21
CA ASN A 99 -3.01 1.91 -22.56
C ASN A 99 -2.06 0.97 -23.33
N ALA A 100 -2.27 -0.36 -23.26
CA ALA A 100 -1.54 -1.28 -24.13
C ALA A 100 -2.00 -1.02 -25.56
N LEU A 101 -1.12 -0.47 -26.40
CA LEU A 101 -1.33 -0.44 -27.84
C LEU A 101 -1.59 -1.88 -28.30
N SER A 102 -2.52 -2.08 -29.23
CA SER A 102 -2.80 -3.43 -29.73
C SER A 102 -1.53 -4.03 -30.36
N VAL A 103 -1.39 -5.36 -30.39
CA VAL A 103 -0.15 -6.05 -30.83
C VAL A 103 0.30 -5.61 -32.24
N ASN A 104 -0.63 -5.18 -33.07
CA ASN A 104 -0.41 -4.70 -34.44
C ASN A 104 0.06 -3.22 -34.50
N GLU A 105 -0.13 -2.48 -33.43
CA GLU A 105 0.24 -1.07 -33.25
C GLU A 105 1.58 -0.89 -32.52
N CYS A 106 2.16 -1.98 -32.05
CA CYS A 106 3.47 -2.10 -31.42
C CYS A 106 4.66 -1.89 -32.36
N ASN A 107 4.40 -1.76 -33.66
CA ASN A 107 5.44 -1.63 -34.65
C ASN A 107 6.10 -0.24 -34.55
N GLU A 108 7.40 -0.19 -34.25
CA GLU A 108 8.17 1.07 -34.14
C GLU A 108 8.16 1.89 -35.42
N THR A 109 7.77 1.32 -36.57
CA THR A 109 7.61 2.07 -37.84
C THR A 109 6.26 2.78 -37.99
N ALA A 110 5.27 2.49 -37.13
CA ALA A 110 3.98 3.16 -37.17
C ALA A 110 4.08 4.49 -36.41
N SER A 111 4.21 5.59 -37.17
CA SER A 111 4.32 6.98 -36.69
C SER A 111 3.66 7.24 -35.34
N LEU A 112 4.46 7.69 -34.37
CA LEU A 112 4.04 8.08 -33.04
C LEU A 112 3.14 9.32 -33.13
N THR A 113 1.83 9.11 -33.27
CA THR A 113 0.85 10.18 -33.02
C THR A 113 0.88 10.54 -31.53
N THR A 114 0.57 11.78 -31.17
CA THR A 114 0.71 12.35 -29.82
C THR A 114 0.04 11.51 -28.72
N ALA A 115 -1.01 10.75 -29.05
CA ALA A 115 -1.71 9.83 -28.14
C ALA A 115 -0.94 8.53 -27.83
N ARG A 116 0.08 8.16 -28.62
CA ARG A 116 0.89 6.93 -28.49
C ARG A 116 2.17 7.10 -27.69
N THR A 117 2.43 8.32 -27.20
CA THR A 117 3.60 8.64 -26.39
C THR A 117 3.35 8.51 -24.89
N LEU A 118 2.10 8.25 -24.47
CA LEU A 118 1.69 8.22 -23.07
C LEU A 118 1.10 6.85 -22.70
N GLN A 119 1.73 6.16 -21.76
CA GLN A 119 1.24 4.93 -21.18
C GLN A 119 0.80 5.18 -19.74
N ARG A 120 -0.33 4.59 -19.34
CA ARG A 120 -0.79 4.59 -17.95
C ARG A 120 -0.68 3.19 -17.40
N ILE A 121 0.12 3.06 -16.35
CA ILE A 121 0.45 1.81 -15.70
C ILE A 121 -0.18 1.85 -14.31
N LYS A 122 -1.14 0.96 -14.06
CA LYS A 122 -1.77 0.82 -12.76
C LYS A 122 -1.06 -0.27 -11.97
N ILE A 123 -0.43 0.17 -10.89
CA ILE A 123 0.18 -0.70 -9.90
C ILE A 123 -0.85 -0.98 -8.83
N THR A 124 -1.12 -2.23 -8.50
CA THR A 124 -1.94 -2.62 -7.34
C THR A 124 -1.12 -3.47 -6.40
N VAL A 125 -1.13 -3.12 -5.11
CA VAL A 125 -0.38 -3.80 -4.05
C VAL A 125 -1.34 -4.20 -2.94
N THR A 126 -1.29 -5.46 -2.50
CA THR A 126 -2.21 -6.04 -1.50
C THR A 126 -1.51 -6.52 -0.23
N SER A 127 -1.67 -5.82 0.89
CA SER A 127 -1.21 -6.24 2.24
C SER A 127 -1.60 -7.69 2.56
N PRO A 128 -0.81 -8.45 3.35
CA PRO A 128 -1.21 -9.77 3.83
C PRO A 128 -2.47 -9.71 4.72
N SER A 129 -2.75 -8.54 5.29
CA SER A 129 -3.97 -8.23 6.05
C SER A 129 -5.19 -7.92 5.17
N GLY A 130 -5.04 -7.91 3.84
CA GLY A 130 -6.13 -7.70 2.87
C GLY A 130 -6.35 -6.24 2.46
N TYR A 131 -5.51 -5.30 2.91
CA TYR A 131 -5.53 -3.91 2.47
C TYR A 131 -4.88 -3.77 1.10
N ALA A 132 -5.66 -3.37 0.10
CA ALA A 132 -5.16 -3.12 -1.25
C ALA A 132 -5.11 -1.62 -1.55
N LYS A 133 -4.02 -1.16 -2.17
CA LYS A 133 -3.91 0.19 -2.70
C LYS A 133 -3.40 0.15 -4.13
N SER A 134 -3.94 1.02 -4.97
CA SER A 134 -3.46 1.20 -6.34
C SER A 134 -2.89 2.58 -6.59
N LEU A 135 -1.85 2.67 -7.40
CA LEU A 135 -1.28 3.91 -7.92
C LEU A 135 -1.22 3.83 -9.43
N GLU A 136 -1.57 4.92 -10.08
CA GLU A 136 -1.43 5.08 -11.52
C GLU A 136 -0.19 5.92 -11.81
N VAL A 137 0.69 5.39 -12.65
CA VAL A 137 1.89 6.08 -13.11
C VAL A 137 1.75 6.32 -14.60
N VAL A 138 1.92 7.57 -15.02
CA VAL A 138 1.94 7.95 -16.43
C VAL A 138 3.38 7.99 -16.91
N LYS A 139 3.68 7.21 -17.94
CA LYS A 139 4.97 7.20 -18.60
C LYS A 139 4.85 7.89 -19.94
N SER A 140 5.76 8.83 -20.21
CA SER A 140 5.85 9.49 -21.51
C SER A 140 7.11 9.09 -22.28
N ASN A 141 7.00 8.98 -23.60
CA ASN A 141 8.13 8.90 -24.52
C ASN A 141 8.49 10.32 -25.00
N VAL A 142 9.39 10.98 -24.27
CA VAL A 142 9.76 12.39 -24.53
C VAL A 142 10.77 12.53 -25.70
N PHE A 143 11.36 11.42 -26.16
CA PHE A 143 12.28 11.38 -27.31
C PHE A 143 11.90 10.23 -28.25
N PRO A 144 10.88 10.40 -29.11
CA PRO A 144 10.68 9.47 -30.21
C PRO A 144 11.95 9.46 -31.06
N ARG A 145 12.67 8.35 -31.10
CA ARG A 145 13.75 8.19 -32.07
C ARG A 145 13.14 8.37 -33.45
N SER A 146 13.61 9.36 -34.20
CA SER A 146 13.21 9.54 -35.58
C SER A 146 13.59 8.28 -36.35
N ILE A 147 12.58 7.56 -36.84
CA ILE A 147 12.77 6.46 -37.78
C ILE A 147 13.29 7.10 -39.08
N SER A 148 14.53 6.81 -39.48
CA SER A 148 15.06 7.16 -40.80
C SER A 148 14.75 6.06 -41.80
#